data_AF-I0JIX8-F1
#
_entry.id   AF-I0JIX8-F1
#
_cell.length_a   1.000
_cell.length_b   1.000
_cell.length_c   1.000
_cell.angle_alpha   90.00
_cell.angle_beta   90.00
_cell.angle_gamma   90.00
#
_symmetry.space_group_name_H-M   'P 1'
#
loop_
_entity.id
_entity.type
_entity.pdbx_description
1 polymer ?
#
loop_
_entity_poly.entity_id
_entity_poly.type
_entity_poly.pdbx_seq_one_letter_code
_entity_poly.pdbx_strand_id
1 'polypeptide(L)' 'MGLMKNHLRDAVETMKEHYIQRLINSGVVQSTDEALQTLTLTQLEALVKRLDQPRP' A
#
# COMPACT_ATOMS: atom_id res chain seq x y z
N MET A 1 5.61 -29.50 0.92
CA MET A 1 6.25 -28.51 1.82
C MET A 1 6.78 -27.35 0.98
N GLY A 2 6.11 -26.20 1.00
CA GLY A 2 6.49 -24.99 0.22
C GLY A 2 6.34 -23.68 1.01
N LEU A 3 6.41 -23.75 2.35
CA LEU A 3 6.00 -22.66 3.25
C LEU A 3 7.03 -21.50 3.34
N MET A 4 8.30 -21.73 2.98
CA MET A 4 9.38 -20.77 3.24
C MET A 4 9.66 -19.76 2.10
N LYS A 5 9.18 -19.99 0.88
CA LYS A 5 9.52 -19.12 -0.27
C LYS A 5 8.63 -17.87 -0.40
N ASN A 6 7.53 -17.81 0.36
CA ASN A 6 6.56 -16.73 0.25
C ASN A 6 6.59 -15.71 1.39
N HIS A 7 7.39 -15.89 2.46
CA HIS A 7 7.39 -14.92 3.58
C HIS A 7 7.66 -13.48 3.15
N LEU A 8 8.57 -13.28 2.18
CA LEU A 8 8.83 -11.95 1.64
C LEU A 8 7.63 -11.42 0.83
N ARG A 9 7.00 -12.28 0.03
CA ARG A 9 5.82 -11.91 -0.75
C ARG A 9 4.65 -11.57 0.17
N ASP A 10 4.41 -12.40 1.17
CA ASP A 10 3.36 -12.26 2.17
C ASP A 10 3.56 -10.99 3.02
N ALA A 11 4.80 -10.72 3.44
CA ALA A 11 5.15 -9.47 4.11
C ALA A 11 4.93 -8.25 3.21
N VAL A 12 5.32 -8.32 1.93
CA VAL A 12 5.09 -7.24 0.96
C VAL A 12 3.60 -7.04 0.69
N GLU A 13 2.82 -8.10 0.54
CA GLU A 13 1.36 -8.04 0.36
C GLU A 13 0.69 -7.42 1.59
N THR A 14 1.06 -7.87 2.79
CA THR A 14 0.58 -7.30 4.06
C THR A 14 0.90 -5.81 4.17
N MET A 15 2.12 -5.39 3.79
CA MET A 15 2.49 -3.98 3.79
C MET A 15 1.76 -3.17 2.72
N LYS A 16 1.54 -3.74 1.52
CA LYS A 16 0.75 -3.10 0.46
C LYS A 16 -0.68 -2.86 0.93
N GLU A 17 -1.31 -3.87 1.50
CA GLU A 17 -2.67 -3.76 2.06
C GLU A 17 -2.73 -2.70 3.15
N HIS A 18 -1.74 -2.65 4.05
CA HIS A 18 -1.66 -1.61 5.08
C HIS A 18 -1.64 -0.19 4.49
N TYR A 19 -0.80 0.05 3.47
CA TYR A 19 -0.75 1.34 2.82
C TYR A 19 -2.03 1.67 2.03
N ILE A 20 -2.60 0.69 1.32
CA ILE A 20 -3.87 0.86 0.58
C ILE A 20 -5.00 1.25 1.55
N GLN A 21 -5.13 0.55 2.68
CA GLN A 21 -6.11 0.88 3.71
C GLN A 21 -5.89 2.29 4.28
N ARG A 22 -4.64 2.71 4.51
CA ARG A 22 -4.31 4.08 4.94
C ARG A 22 -4.72 5.13 3.91
N LEU A 23 -4.49 4.88 2.62
CA LEU A 23 -4.87 5.79 1.54
C LEU A 23 -6.40 5.87 1.37
N ILE A 24 -7.10 4.74 1.52
CA ILE A 24 -8.57 4.70 1.49
C ILE A 24 -9.14 5.46 2.68
N ASN A 25 -8.60 5.22 3.88
CA ASN A 25 -9.06 5.85 5.11
C ASN A 25 -8.83 7.38 5.10
N SER A 26 -7.75 7.84 4.48
CA SER A 26 -7.51 9.27 4.31
C SER A 26 -8.41 9.96 3.27
N GLY A 27 -9.23 9.18 2.54
CA GLY A 27 -10.15 9.70 1.52
C GLY A 27 -9.47 10.17 0.23
N VAL A 28 -8.15 9.93 0.07
CA VAL A 28 -7.40 10.36 -1.12
C VAL A 28 -7.61 9.41 -2.30
N VAL A 29 -7.93 8.15 -2.02
CA VAL A 29 -8.19 7.13 -3.04
C VAL A 29 -9.39 6.29 -2.67
N GLN A 30 -10.07 5.71 -3.66
CA GLN A 30 -11.23 4.86 -3.44
C GLN A 30 -10.84 3.38 -3.50
N SER A 31 -11.52 2.55 -2.72
CA SER A 31 -11.28 1.10 -2.67
C SER A 31 -11.53 0.39 -4.02
N THR A 32 -12.30 1.01 -4.90
CA THR A 32 -12.60 0.54 -6.26
C THR A 32 -11.55 0.94 -7.29
N ASP A 33 -10.55 1.71 -6.88
CA ASP A 33 -9.51 2.18 -7.78
C ASP A 33 -8.55 1.03 -8.08
N GLU A 34 -8.78 0.36 -9.20
CA GLU A 34 -7.94 -0.75 -9.68
C GLU A 34 -6.47 -0.32 -9.84
N ALA A 35 -6.22 0.99 -10.01
CA ALA A 35 -4.86 1.50 -10.06
C ALA A 35 -4.11 1.22 -8.75
N LEU A 36 -4.76 1.26 -7.58
CA LEU A 36 -4.14 0.93 -6.29
C LEU A 36 -3.56 -0.49 -6.25
N GLN A 37 -4.25 -1.45 -6.88
CA GLN A 37 -3.78 -2.83 -6.93
C GLN A 37 -2.56 -2.98 -7.86
N THR A 38 -2.50 -2.16 -8.91
CA THR A 38 -1.35 -2.11 -9.84
C THR A 38 -0.14 -1.36 -9.28
N LEU A 39 -0.31 -0.55 -8.23
CA LEU A 39 0.80 0.15 -7.59
C LEU A 39 1.74 -0.81 -6.85
N THR A 40 3.03 -0.51 -6.91
CA THR A 40 4.06 -1.18 -6.12
C THR A 40 4.10 -0.66 -4.69
N LEU A 41 4.69 -1.44 -3.78
CA LEU A 41 4.83 -1.06 -2.36
C LEU A 41 5.46 0.34 -2.19
N THR A 42 6.52 0.63 -2.95
CA THR A 42 7.23 1.92 -2.90
C THR A 42 6.37 3.08 -3.37
N GLN A 43 5.49 2.88 -4.34
CA GLN A 43 4.56 3.91 -4.81
C GLN A 43 3.48 4.19 -3.77
N LEU A 44 2.93 3.15 -3.15
CA LEU A 44 1.97 3.29 -2.05
C LEU A 44 2.60 4.02 -0.86
N GLU A 45 3.84 3.66 -0.49
CA GLU A 45 4.58 4.36 0.56
C GLU A 45 4.79 5.84 0.22
N ALA A 46 5.16 6.16 -1.02
CA ALA A 46 5.35 7.54 -1.46
C ALA A 46 4.06 8.37 -1.38
N LEU A 47 2.91 7.78 -1.72
CA LEU A 47 1.60 8.43 -1.60
C LEU A 47 1.25 8.68 -0.13
N VAL A 48 1.45 7.69 0.74
CA VAL A 48 1.19 7.84 2.17
C VAL A 48 2.13 8.88 2.80
N LYS A 49 3.41 8.90 2.42
CA LYS A 49 4.36 9.93 2.85
C LYS A 49 3.97 11.34 2.42
N ARG A 50 3.43 11.50 1.21
CA ARG A 50 2.90 12.80 0.73
C ARG A 50 1.66 13.23 1.49
N LEU A 51 0.84 12.27 1.92
CA LEU A 51 -0.33 12.50 2.77
C LEU A 51 0.06 12.94 4.18
N ASP A 52 1.12 12.31 4.72
CA ASP A 52 1.64 12.59 6.06
C ASP A 52 2.48 13.88 6.11
N GLN A 53 3.01 14.35 4.97
CA GLN A 53 3.68 15.64 4.90
C GLN A 53 2.66 16.79 5.05
N PRO A 54 2.69 17.55 6.16
CA PRO A 54 1.97 18.81 6.21
C PRO A 54 2.53 19.73 5.14
N ARG A 55 1.64 20.25 4.29
CA ARG A 55 1.99 21.29 3.32
C ARG A 55 2.60 22.47 4.09
N PRO A 56 3.77 23.00 3.70
CA PRO A 56 4.37 24.17 4.35
C PRO A 56 3.48 25.41 4.24
#